data_AF-A0A9D4WCT9-F1
#
_entry.id   AF-A0A9D4WCT9-F1
#
_cell.length_a   1.000
_cell.length_b   1.000
_cell.length_c   1.000
_cell.angle_alpha   90.00
_cell.angle_beta   90.00
_cell.angle_gamma   90.00
#
_symmetry.space_group_name_H-M   'P 1'
#
loop_
_entity.id
_entity.type
_entity.pdbx_description
1 polymer ?
#
loop_
_entity_poly.entity_id
_entity_poly.type
_entity_poly.pdbx_seq_one_letter_code
_entity_poly.pdbx_strand_id
1 'polypeptide(L)'
;MYSKLRAAALPDFQIPELKRMPIEELCMQVNMLDSSSKIEVFLAKTLDPPVSESIHNAIKVLRDIGALSTDETLTDLGEKLGSLLVHPVISRMLFFAILMNCLDPTLTLAYASDYKDPFTLPMLPEDKKRAAEAKAKLASLYERYGFGRYRQFSIFTITRTGTGEISYSLLTRQEGHKRISGHVHGTHMATNLQQVHVTKQ
;
A
#
# COMPACT_ATOMS: atom_id res chain seq x y z
N MET A 1 9.98 13.45 25.69
CA MET A 1 10.76 13.75 26.91
C MET A 1 12.13 13.08 26.79
N TYR A 2 13.24 13.81 26.96
CA TYR A 2 14.60 13.28 26.94
C TYR A 2 15.44 13.90 28.07
N SER A 3 16.49 13.19 28.53
CA SER A 3 17.39 13.67 29.58
C SER A 3 18.36 14.74 29.07
N LYS A 4 18.97 15.54 29.97
CA LYS A 4 19.97 16.57 29.60
C LYS A 4 21.19 15.97 28.90
N LEU A 5 21.64 14.79 29.33
CA LEU A 5 22.74 14.06 28.70
C LEU A 5 22.37 13.69 27.26
N ARG A 6 21.14 13.20 27.03
CA ARG A 6 20.66 12.91 25.68
C ARG A 6 20.54 14.18 24.84
N ALA A 7 20.05 15.28 25.41
CA ALA A 7 19.94 16.57 24.72
C ALA A 7 21.29 17.05 24.19
N ALA A 8 22.36 16.91 24.98
CA ALA A 8 23.72 17.31 24.57
C ALA A 8 24.32 16.40 23.47
N ALA A 9 23.77 15.21 23.27
CA ALA A 9 24.23 14.25 22.26
C ALA A 9 23.39 14.26 20.97
N LEU A 10 22.34 15.09 20.88
CA LEU A 10 21.55 15.21 19.65
C LEU A 10 22.34 16.00 18.60
N PRO A 11 22.31 15.60 17.31
CA PRO A 11 22.87 16.41 16.24
C PRO A 11 22.06 17.71 16.09
N ASP A 12 22.75 18.78 15.67
CA ASP A 12 22.12 20.10 15.48
C ASP A 12 20.99 20.06 14.45
N PHE A 13 21.16 19.24 13.41
CA PHE A 13 20.18 19.07 12.34
C PHE A 13 19.96 17.59 12.01
N GLN A 14 18.75 17.29 11.56
CA GLN A 14 18.45 15.97 11.01
C GLN A 14 19.00 15.87 9.59
N ILE A 15 19.44 14.68 9.21
CA ILE A 15 19.87 14.41 7.84
C ILE A 15 18.67 14.61 6.89
N PRO A 16 18.84 15.27 5.73
CA PRO A 16 17.76 15.45 4.76
C PRO A 16 17.11 14.13 4.33
N GLU A 17 15.81 14.15 4.05
CA GLU A 17 15.07 12.97 3.59
C GLU A 17 15.62 12.40 2.28
N LEU A 18 16.09 13.29 1.39
CA LEU A 18 16.74 12.93 0.13
C LEU A 18 17.94 11.98 0.30
N LYS A 19 18.61 12.03 1.46
CA LYS A 19 19.76 11.16 1.80
C LYS A 19 19.37 9.92 2.61
N ARG A 20 18.12 9.82 3.07
CA ARG A 20 17.66 8.77 4.00
C ARG A 20 16.57 7.85 3.44
N MET A 21 15.86 8.27 2.40
CA MET A 21 14.73 7.54 1.84
C MET A 21 15.05 6.97 0.46
N PRO A 22 14.36 5.90 0.03
CA PRO A 22 14.38 5.45 -1.36
C PRO A 22 13.90 6.58 -2.29
N ILE A 23 14.53 6.71 -3.46
CA ILE A 23 14.35 7.86 -4.37
C ILE A 23 13.85 7.45 -5.77
N GLU A 24 13.30 6.26 -5.92
CA GLU A 24 12.75 5.73 -7.18
C GLU A 24 11.70 6.67 -7.77
N GLU A 25 10.76 7.13 -6.94
CA GLU A 25 9.71 8.06 -7.34
C GLU A 25 10.32 9.39 -7.82
N LEU A 26 11.27 9.93 -7.05
CA LEU A 26 11.96 11.18 -7.40
C LEU A 26 12.74 11.03 -8.70
N CYS A 27 13.49 9.93 -8.89
CA CYS A 27 14.26 9.66 -10.10
C CYS A 27 13.35 9.57 -11.34
N MET A 28 12.16 8.97 -11.21
CA MET A 28 11.18 8.92 -12.28
C MET A 28 10.61 10.32 -12.59
N GLN A 29 10.24 11.10 -11.57
CA GLN A 29 9.75 12.47 -11.71
C GLN A 29 10.79 13.40 -12.35
N VAL A 30 12.06 13.28 -11.96
CA VAL A 30 13.17 14.03 -12.58
C VAL A 30 13.24 13.74 -14.08
N ASN A 31 13.12 12.47 -14.47
CA ASN A 31 13.14 12.07 -15.88
C ASN A 31 11.93 12.59 -16.68
N MET A 32 10.76 12.71 -16.03
CA MET A 32 9.57 13.34 -16.64
C MET A 32 9.75 14.85 -16.83
N LEU A 33 10.51 15.51 -15.96
CA LEU A 33 10.76 16.95 -16.02
C LEU A 33 11.89 17.30 -16.99
N ASP A 34 12.98 16.54 -16.96
CA ASP A 34 14.16 16.71 -17.82
C ASP A 34 14.63 15.34 -18.33
N SER A 35 14.10 14.95 -19.49
CA SER A 35 14.50 13.71 -20.17
C SER A 35 15.83 13.82 -20.93
N SER A 36 16.43 15.01 -20.97
CA SER A 36 17.69 15.24 -21.72
C SER A 36 18.93 15.01 -20.86
N SER A 37 18.81 15.16 -19.54
CA SER A 37 19.90 14.98 -18.59
C SER A 37 19.86 13.61 -17.92
N LYS A 38 21.03 13.08 -17.57
CA LYS A 38 21.11 11.92 -16.67
C LYS A 38 20.61 12.29 -15.28
N ILE A 39 19.95 11.34 -14.61
CA ILE A 39 19.34 11.56 -13.29
C ILE A 39 20.40 11.98 -12.26
N GLU A 40 21.57 11.34 -12.28
CA GLU A 40 22.68 11.66 -11.37
C GLU A 40 23.18 13.10 -11.55
N VAL A 41 23.30 13.57 -12.80
CA VAL A 41 23.73 14.93 -13.13
C VAL A 41 22.69 15.96 -12.68
N PHE A 42 21.41 15.64 -12.78
CA PHE A 42 20.34 16.49 -12.28
C PHE A 42 20.35 16.56 -10.74
N LEU A 43 20.41 15.41 -10.06
CA LEU A 43 20.40 15.33 -8.60
C LEU A 43 21.65 15.94 -7.96
N ALA A 44 22.79 15.94 -8.66
CA ALA A 44 24.02 16.61 -8.22
C ALA A 44 23.85 18.14 -8.06
N LYS A 45 22.84 18.76 -8.70
CA LYS A 45 22.55 20.20 -8.58
C LYS A 45 21.71 20.55 -7.35
N THR A 46 21.22 19.56 -6.61
CA THR A 46 20.42 19.78 -5.40
C THR A 46 21.29 20.27 -4.24
N LEU A 47 20.69 20.95 -3.25
CA LEU A 47 21.41 21.51 -2.10
C LEU A 47 22.24 20.45 -1.34
N ASP A 48 21.65 19.27 -1.18
CA ASP A 48 22.22 18.13 -0.48
C ASP A 48 22.02 16.87 -1.34
N PRO A 49 22.95 16.56 -2.27
CA PRO A 49 22.76 15.47 -3.21
C PRO A 49 22.62 14.11 -2.50
N PRO A 50 21.79 13.20 -3.04
CA PRO A 50 21.62 11.86 -2.49
C PRO A 50 22.89 11.02 -2.66
N VAL A 51 22.97 9.92 -1.91
CA VAL A 51 24.08 8.97 -2.00
C VAL A 51 24.06 8.28 -3.38
N SER A 52 25.20 8.21 -4.07
CA SER A 52 25.30 7.62 -5.41
C SER A 52 24.77 6.18 -5.48
N GLU A 53 24.98 5.38 -4.43
CA GLU A 53 24.43 4.03 -4.33
C GLU A 53 22.88 4.02 -4.36
N SER A 54 22.25 5.00 -3.70
CA SER A 54 20.79 5.15 -3.71
C SER A 54 20.27 5.50 -5.10
N ILE A 55 21.00 6.32 -5.86
CA ILE A 55 20.67 6.67 -7.24
C ILE A 55 20.76 5.42 -8.12
N HIS A 56 21.86 4.65 -8.00
CA HIS A 56 22.05 3.43 -8.78
C HIS A 56 20.97 2.38 -8.50
N ASN A 57 20.63 2.18 -7.21
CA ASN A 57 19.58 1.27 -6.79
C ASN A 57 18.21 1.70 -7.35
N ALA A 58 17.90 2.99 -7.28
CA ALA A 58 16.65 3.52 -7.81
C ALA A 58 16.54 3.31 -9.33
N ILE A 59 17.60 3.61 -10.08
CA ILE A 59 17.66 3.40 -11.53
C ILE A 59 17.47 1.90 -11.86
N LYS A 60 18.12 1.01 -11.10
CA LYS A 60 17.97 -0.44 -11.29
C LYS A 60 16.52 -0.88 -11.11
N VAL A 61 15.86 -0.45 -10.04
CA VAL A 61 14.44 -0.76 -9.80
C VAL A 61 13.56 -0.23 -10.93
N LEU A 62 13.80 1.00 -11.38
CA LEU A 62 13.04 1.61 -12.48
C LEU A 62 13.22 0.87 -13.82
N ARG A 63 14.42 0.33 -14.09
CA ARG A 63 14.66 -0.56 -15.25
C ARG A 63 13.95 -1.91 -15.08
N ASP A 64 14.01 -2.51 -13.90
CA ASP A 64 13.39 -3.81 -13.61
C ASP A 64 11.86 -3.75 -13.75
N ILE A 65 11.24 -2.60 -13.46
CA ILE A 65 9.81 -2.39 -13.69
C ILE A 65 9.44 -2.00 -15.13
N GLY A 66 10.44 -1.74 -15.98
CA GLY A 66 10.27 -1.30 -17.36
C GLY A 66 9.90 0.18 -17.51
N ALA A 67 10.08 1.00 -16.47
CA ALA A 67 9.82 2.44 -16.52
C ALA A 67 10.95 3.23 -17.20
N LEU A 68 12.19 2.73 -17.09
CA LEU A 68 13.36 3.31 -17.76
C LEU A 68 14.00 2.30 -18.72
N SER A 69 14.55 2.83 -19.82
CA SER A 69 15.42 2.09 -20.74
C SER A 69 16.83 1.89 -20.15
N THR A 70 17.68 1.12 -20.85
CA THR A 70 19.11 0.95 -20.51
C THR A 70 19.86 2.27 -20.51
N ASP A 71 19.44 3.21 -21.34
CA ASP A 71 20.04 4.55 -21.49
C ASP A 71 19.41 5.60 -20.55
N GLU A 72 18.67 5.17 -19.51
CA GLU A 72 17.99 6.03 -18.53
C GLU A 72 16.90 6.94 -19.13
N THR A 73 16.42 6.62 -20.32
CA THR A 73 15.28 7.30 -20.96
C THR A 73 13.95 6.74 -20.48
N LEU A 74 12.96 7.61 -20.28
CA LEU A 74 11.61 7.22 -19.87
C LEU A 74 10.90 6.46 -21.00
N THR A 75 10.29 5.32 -20.67
CA THR A 75 9.46 4.55 -21.61
C THR A 75 8.02 5.06 -21.61
N ASP A 76 7.22 4.71 -22.62
CA ASP A 76 5.77 5.02 -22.64
C ASP A 76 5.05 4.45 -21.40
N LEU A 77 5.50 3.29 -20.91
CA LEU A 77 5.02 2.71 -19.66
C LEU A 77 5.43 3.61 -18.48
N GLY A 78 6.70 4.01 -18.40
CA GLY A 78 7.22 4.90 -17.36
C GLY A 78 6.48 6.23 -17.30
N GLU A 79 6.12 6.82 -18.44
CA GLU A 79 5.31 8.04 -18.52
C GLU A 79 3.93 7.84 -17.88
N LYS A 80 3.26 6.73 -18.18
CA LYS A 80 1.98 6.39 -17.54
C LYS A 80 2.14 6.10 -16.05
N LEU A 81 3.17 5.37 -15.65
CA LEU A 81 3.42 5.07 -14.24
C LEU A 81 3.72 6.34 -13.44
N GLY A 82 4.47 7.28 -14.00
CA GLY A 82 4.82 8.53 -13.34
C GLY A 82 3.72 9.57 -13.29
N SER A 83 2.63 9.38 -14.05
CA SER A 83 1.40 10.16 -13.85
C SER A 83 0.68 9.82 -12.53
N LEU A 84 0.98 8.66 -11.91
CA LEU A 84 0.46 8.31 -10.59
C LEU A 84 1.45 8.75 -9.50
N LEU A 85 0.95 9.50 -8.51
CA LEU A 85 1.71 9.94 -7.33
C LEU A 85 1.82 8.83 -6.27
N VAL A 86 2.32 7.67 -6.69
CA VAL A 86 2.57 6.52 -5.81
C VAL A 86 3.91 5.89 -6.17
N HIS A 87 4.46 5.09 -5.25
CA HIS A 87 5.69 4.36 -5.49
C HIS A 87 5.65 3.58 -6.83
N PRO A 88 6.70 3.62 -7.69
CA PRO A 88 6.66 3.09 -9.06
C PRO A 88 6.25 1.61 -9.16
N VAL A 89 6.63 0.80 -8.18
CA VAL A 89 6.24 -0.62 -8.08
C VAL A 89 4.73 -0.78 -7.86
N ILE A 90 4.14 0.03 -6.99
CA ILE A 90 2.70 0.05 -6.71
C ILE A 90 1.95 0.61 -7.93
N SER A 91 2.49 1.64 -8.57
CA SER A 91 1.95 2.20 -9.81
C SER A 91 1.81 1.12 -10.89
N ARG A 92 2.85 0.30 -11.09
CA ARG A 92 2.81 -0.83 -12.02
C ARG A 92 1.74 -1.84 -11.64
N MET A 93 1.64 -2.19 -10.36
CA MET A 93 0.61 -3.11 -9.85
C MET A 93 -0.80 -2.59 -10.16
N LEU A 94 -1.08 -1.31 -9.90
CA LEU A 94 -2.37 -0.68 -10.18
C LEU A 94 -2.67 -0.62 -11.68
N PHE A 95 -1.66 -0.32 -12.51
CA PHE A 95 -1.79 -0.29 -13.96
C PHE A 95 -2.27 -1.65 -14.51
N PHE A 96 -1.62 -2.75 -14.10
CA PHE A 96 -2.05 -4.09 -14.50
C PHE A 96 -3.42 -4.49 -13.93
N ALA A 97 -3.75 -4.02 -12.73
CA ALA A 97 -5.06 -4.29 -12.14
C ALA A 97 -6.22 -3.63 -12.90
N ILE A 98 -5.99 -2.46 -13.49
CA ILE A 98 -6.96 -1.83 -14.39
C ILE A 98 -7.15 -2.69 -15.65
N LEU A 99 -6.05 -3.14 -16.27
CA LEU A 99 -6.09 -4.00 -17.46
C LEU A 99 -6.79 -5.35 -17.20
N MET A 100 -6.56 -5.94 -16.03
CA MET A 100 -7.17 -7.20 -15.60
C MET A 100 -8.55 -7.02 -14.94
N ASN A 101 -9.02 -5.78 -14.81
CA ASN A 101 -10.31 -5.44 -14.22
C ASN A 101 -10.48 -5.93 -12.75
N CYS A 102 -9.39 -5.89 -11.99
CA CYS A 102 -9.29 -6.27 -10.57
C CYS A 102 -8.74 -5.12 -9.70
N LEU A 103 -9.24 -3.90 -9.92
CA LEU A 103 -8.75 -2.70 -9.24
C LEU A 103 -9.09 -2.69 -7.74
N ASP A 104 -10.32 -2.98 -7.34
CA ASP A 104 -10.77 -3.01 -5.92
C ASP A 104 -9.87 -3.80 -4.95
N PRO A 105 -9.52 -5.08 -5.21
CA PRO A 105 -8.60 -5.82 -4.34
C PRO A 105 -7.18 -5.27 -4.40
N THR A 106 -6.77 -4.79 -5.56
CA THR A 106 -5.41 -4.30 -5.77
C THR A 106 -5.20 -2.99 -5.03
N LEU A 107 -6.21 -2.12 -4.94
CA LEU A 107 -6.18 -0.92 -4.10
C LEU A 107 -6.05 -1.29 -2.62
N THR A 108 -6.75 -2.34 -2.18
CA THR A 108 -6.62 -2.83 -0.80
C THR A 108 -5.20 -3.32 -0.52
N LEU A 109 -4.59 -4.05 -1.46
CA LEU A 109 -3.20 -4.50 -1.37
C LEU A 109 -2.20 -3.35 -1.45
N ALA A 110 -2.42 -2.38 -2.34
CA ALA A 110 -1.60 -1.18 -2.47
C ALA A 110 -1.57 -0.40 -1.16
N TYR A 111 -2.75 -0.12 -0.59
CA TYR A 111 -2.87 0.54 0.70
C TYR A 111 -2.19 -0.24 1.82
N ALA A 112 -2.39 -1.55 1.90
CA ALA A 112 -1.75 -2.40 2.91
C ALA A 112 -0.23 -2.51 2.74
N SER A 113 0.30 -2.26 1.54
CA SER A 113 1.74 -2.29 1.24
C SER A 113 2.42 -0.95 1.51
N ASP A 114 1.72 0.15 1.26
CA ASP A 114 2.23 1.52 1.44
C ASP A 114 2.03 2.02 2.88
N TYR A 115 0.95 1.58 3.54
CA TYR A 115 0.61 1.93 4.91
C TYR A 115 0.95 0.83 5.91
N LYS A 116 0.78 1.11 7.20
CA LYS A 116 1.02 0.15 8.29
C LYS A 116 0.17 -1.11 8.13
N ASP A 117 0.78 -2.25 8.44
CA ASP A 117 0.10 -3.54 8.53
C ASP A 117 -1.17 -3.41 9.40
N PRO A 118 -2.35 -3.81 8.89
CA PRO A 118 -3.61 -3.72 9.63
C PRO A 118 -3.66 -4.64 10.86
N PHE A 119 -2.76 -5.61 10.98
CA PHE A 119 -2.66 -6.51 12.12
C PHE A 119 -1.77 -5.92 13.22
N THR A 120 -2.34 -5.76 14.41
CA THR A 120 -1.54 -5.44 15.60
C THR A 120 -0.86 -6.69 16.13
N LEU A 121 0.43 -6.58 16.46
CA LEU A 121 1.19 -7.64 17.14
C LEU A 121 1.06 -7.47 18.67
N PRO A 122 0.20 -8.24 19.35
CA PRO A 122 0.07 -8.15 20.81
C PRO A 122 1.34 -8.66 21.50
N MET A 123 1.61 -8.15 22.70
CA MET A 123 2.81 -8.53 23.46
C MET A 123 2.64 -9.86 24.21
N LEU A 124 1.42 -10.18 24.66
CA LEU A 124 1.11 -11.38 25.45
C LEU A 124 1.15 -12.65 24.58
N PRO A 125 1.79 -13.75 25.04
CA PRO A 125 1.91 -14.98 24.26
C PRO A 125 0.58 -15.58 23.79
N GLU A 126 -0.44 -15.60 24.65
CA GLU A 126 -1.78 -16.12 24.32
C GLU A 126 -2.47 -15.29 23.23
N ASP A 127 -2.29 -13.97 23.27
CA ASP A 127 -2.87 -13.06 22.27
C ASP A 127 -2.10 -13.14 20.95
N LYS A 128 -0.78 -13.40 20.99
CA LYS A 128 0.03 -13.67 19.78
C LYS A 128 -0.48 -14.90 19.05
N LYS A 129 -0.76 -15.98 19.79
CA LYS A 129 -1.33 -17.22 19.22
C LYS A 129 -2.70 -16.96 18.59
N ARG A 130 -3.59 -16.28 19.31
CA ARG A 130 -4.91 -15.88 18.79
C ARG A 130 -4.83 -14.97 17.54
N ALA A 131 -3.91 -14.02 17.52
CA ALA A 131 -3.70 -13.14 16.36
C ALA A 131 -3.16 -13.93 15.14
N ALA A 132 -2.24 -14.87 15.36
CA ALA A 132 -1.72 -15.74 14.30
C ALA A 132 -2.82 -16.66 13.73
N GLU A 133 -3.65 -17.25 14.59
CA GLU A 133 -4.81 -18.06 14.19
C GLU A 133 -5.84 -17.22 13.41
N ALA A 134 -6.13 -16.00 13.84
CA ALA A 134 -7.03 -15.09 13.12
C ALA A 134 -6.47 -14.71 11.72
N LYS A 135 -5.16 -14.44 11.62
CA LYS A 135 -4.50 -14.18 10.34
C LYS A 135 -4.54 -15.39 9.41
N ALA A 136 -4.28 -16.59 9.93
CA ALA A 136 -4.38 -17.83 9.16
C ALA A 136 -5.82 -18.11 8.71
N LYS A 137 -6.81 -17.86 9.56
CA LYS A 137 -8.23 -17.97 9.21
C LYS A 137 -8.60 -17.02 8.08
N LEU A 138 -8.18 -15.75 8.15
CA LEU A 138 -8.38 -14.79 7.07
C LEU A 138 -7.76 -15.29 5.76
N ALA A 139 -6.51 -15.78 5.79
CA ALA A 139 -5.85 -16.32 4.60
C ALA A 139 -6.63 -17.51 3.99
N SER A 140 -7.10 -18.43 4.82
CA SER A 140 -7.87 -19.60 4.38
C SER A 140 -9.23 -19.25 3.75
N LEU A 141 -9.84 -18.11 4.14
CA LEU A 141 -11.07 -17.63 3.53
C LEU A 141 -10.80 -17.21 2.08
N TYR A 142 -9.72 -16.46 1.82
CA TYR A 142 -9.36 -16.04 0.46
C TYR A 142 -9.05 -17.22 -0.47
N GLU A 143 -8.41 -18.27 0.04
CA GLU A 143 -8.08 -19.47 -0.73
C GLU A 143 -9.32 -20.30 -1.09
N ARG A 144 -10.34 -20.31 -0.22
CA ARG A 144 -11.62 -21.01 -0.44
C ARG A 144 -12.52 -20.30 -1.47
N TYR A 145 -12.43 -18.98 -1.60
CA TYR A 145 -13.16 -18.20 -2.63
C TYR A 145 -12.42 -18.15 -3.96
N GLY A 146 -11.87 -19.30 -4.38
CA GLY A 146 -10.91 -19.43 -5.48
C GLY A 146 -11.17 -18.55 -6.70
N PHE A 147 -10.07 -18.21 -7.37
CA PHE A 147 -9.92 -17.49 -8.65
C PHE A 147 -10.68 -18.11 -9.84
N GLY A 148 -11.76 -18.85 -9.59
CA GLY A 148 -12.66 -19.47 -10.56
C GLY A 148 -14.06 -18.88 -10.45
N ARG A 149 -14.33 -17.91 -11.33
CA ARG A 149 -15.65 -17.54 -11.90
C ARG A 149 -16.57 -16.51 -11.24
N TYR A 150 -16.26 -15.84 -10.13
CA TYR A 150 -17.01 -14.63 -9.78
C TYR A 150 -16.13 -13.54 -9.14
N ARG A 151 -16.18 -12.35 -9.78
CA ARG A 151 -15.63 -11.07 -9.29
C ARG A 151 -16.46 -10.64 -8.08
N GLN A 152 -16.12 -11.18 -6.91
CA GLN A 152 -16.74 -10.82 -5.64
C GLN A 152 -15.62 -10.48 -4.66
N PHE A 153 -15.39 -9.19 -4.49
CA PHE A 153 -14.59 -8.72 -3.36
C PHE A 153 -15.54 -8.31 -2.23
N SER A 154 -15.16 -8.74 -1.04
CA SER A 154 -15.86 -8.49 0.20
C SER A 154 -15.00 -7.52 1.00
N ILE A 155 -15.48 -6.29 1.21
CA ILE A 155 -14.80 -5.30 2.04
C ILE A 155 -15.24 -5.54 3.48
N PHE A 156 -14.30 -5.80 4.38
CA PHE A 156 -14.58 -6.01 5.80
C PHE A 156 -14.18 -4.77 6.61
N THR A 157 -15.05 -4.30 7.50
CA THR A 157 -14.64 -3.45 8.61
C THR A 157 -14.12 -4.33 9.74
N ILE A 158 -12.94 -3.98 10.22
CA ILE A 158 -12.37 -4.55 11.44
C ILE A 158 -12.68 -3.53 12.55
N THR A 159 -13.62 -3.87 13.42
CA THR A 159 -13.92 -3.05 14.60
C THR A 159 -13.41 -3.74 15.85
N ARG A 160 -12.61 -3.02 16.63
CA ARG A 160 -12.09 -3.49 17.91
C ARG A 160 -13.07 -3.06 19.01
N THR A 161 -13.82 -4.00 19.56
CA THR A 161 -14.63 -3.72 20.76
C THR A 161 -13.72 -3.71 21.99
N GLY A 162 -14.01 -2.85 22.95
CA GLY A 162 -13.12 -2.49 24.08
C GLY A 162 -12.67 -3.64 25.00
N THR A 163 -13.14 -4.86 24.77
CA THR A 163 -12.79 -6.08 25.50
C THR A 163 -11.75 -6.96 24.81
N GLY A 164 -11.14 -6.49 23.70
CA GLY A 164 -10.15 -7.26 22.95
C GLY A 164 -10.74 -8.23 21.93
N GLU A 165 -12.06 -8.18 21.72
CA GLU A 165 -12.70 -8.83 20.57
C GLU A 165 -12.50 -8.02 19.30
N ILE A 166 -12.09 -8.73 18.24
CA ILE A 166 -12.01 -8.19 16.88
C ILE A 166 -13.25 -8.67 16.15
N SER A 167 -14.17 -7.75 15.86
CA SER A 167 -15.38 -8.03 15.07
C SER A 167 -15.13 -7.70 13.61
N TYR A 168 -15.54 -8.61 12.73
CA TYR A 168 -15.45 -8.47 11.28
C TYR A 168 -16.86 -8.28 10.73
N SER A 169 -17.15 -7.10 10.19
CA SER A 169 -18.42 -6.81 9.52
C SER A 169 -18.21 -6.62 8.03
N LEU A 170 -18.94 -7.37 7.20
CA LEU A 170 -18.94 -7.20 5.75
C LEU A 170 -19.65 -5.88 5.39
N LEU A 171 -18.91 -4.89 4.89
CA LEU A 171 -19.44 -3.58 4.50
C LEU A 171 -20.11 -3.62 3.14
N THR A 172 -19.46 -4.28 2.18
CA THR A 172 -19.93 -4.30 0.80
C THR A 172 -19.55 -5.62 0.15
N ARG A 173 -20.49 -6.15 -0.63
CA ARG A 173 -20.32 -7.27 -1.52
C ARG A 173 -20.56 -6.75 -2.93
N GLN A 174 -19.53 -6.68 -3.75
CA GLN A 174 -19.73 -6.33 -5.16
C GLN A 174 -20.16 -7.58 -5.91
N GLU A 175 -21.41 -7.61 -6.40
CA GLU A 175 -21.89 -8.65 -7.30
C GLU A 175 -21.75 -8.21 -8.76
N GLY A 176 -20.65 -8.58 -9.42
CA GLY A 176 -20.50 -8.46 -10.88
C GLY A 176 -20.66 -7.04 -11.45
N HIS A 177 -21.05 -6.96 -12.74
CA HIS A 177 -21.08 -5.76 -13.61
C HIS A 177 -21.99 -4.58 -13.18
N LYS A 178 -22.37 -4.46 -11.90
CA LYS A 178 -23.13 -3.31 -11.42
C LYS A 178 -22.19 -2.31 -10.71
N ARG A 179 -22.24 -1.05 -11.17
CA ARG A 179 -21.58 0.10 -10.52
C ARG A 179 -21.83 0.05 -9.02
N ILE A 180 -20.80 0.41 -8.26
CA ILE A 180 -20.83 0.59 -6.82
C ILE A 180 -21.92 1.64 -6.51
N SER A 181 -23.12 1.16 -6.18
CA SER A 181 -24.23 2.00 -5.72
C SER A 181 -24.01 2.22 -4.24
N GLY A 182 -23.29 3.30 -3.90
CA GLY A 182 -23.29 3.83 -2.54
C GLY A 182 -24.69 4.33 -2.21
N HIS A 183 -25.47 3.51 -1.52
CA HIS A 183 -26.71 3.98 -0.90
C HIS A 183 -26.31 4.72 0.39
N VAL A 184 -26.12 6.03 0.27
CA VAL A 184 -26.22 6.93 1.42
C VAL A 184 -27.72 7.10 1.65
N HIS A 185 -28.30 6.42 2.63
CA HIS A 185 -29.58 6.87 3.17
C HIS A 185 -29.69 6.59 4.66
N GLY A 186 -29.84 7.68 5.40
CA GLY A 186 -30.47 7.63 6.71
C GLY A 186 -31.93 7.15 6.60
N THR A 187 -32.47 6.86 7.78
CA THR A 187 -33.89 6.65 8.09
C THR A 187 -34.54 5.38 7.51
N HIS A 188 -34.80 4.45 8.45
CA HIS A 188 -35.96 3.54 8.52
C HIS A 188 -36.37 2.76 7.26
N MET A 189 -36.01 1.46 7.20
CA MET A 189 -36.94 0.33 7.46
C MET A 189 -36.37 -1.00 6.99
N ALA A 190 -36.68 -2.02 7.79
CA ALA A 190 -36.49 -3.47 7.68
C ALA A 190 -36.08 -4.06 6.31
N THR A 191 -34.97 -4.79 6.27
CA THR A 191 -34.89 -6.07 5.55
C THR A 191 -33.76 -6.96 6.10
N ASN A 192 -34.13 -8.20 6.42
CA ASN A 192 -33.34 -9.34 6.91
C ASN A 192 -31.80 -9.22 6.85
N LEU A 193 -31.20 -8.81 7.96
CA LEU A 193 -29.82 -9.15 8.32
C LEU A 193 -29.82 -10.58 8.88
N GLN A 194 -29.28 -11.55 8.14
CA GLN A 194 -28.81 -12.78 8.76
C GLN A 194 -27.57 -12.44 9.61
N GLN A 195 -27.82 -12.03 10.86
CA GLN A 195 -26.80 -12.02 11.91
C GLN A 195 -26.43 -13.47 12.20
N VAL A 196 -25.26 -13.91 11.73
CA VAL A 196 -24.67 -15.16 12.19
C VAL A 196 -24.08 -14.89 13.58
N HIS A 197 -24.92 -15.05 14.61
CA HIS A 197 -24.48 -15.12 15.99
C HIS A 197 -23.81 -16.48 16.22
N VAL A 198 -22.49 -16.51 16.35
CA VAL A 198 -21.79 -17.67 16.92
C VAL A 198 -21.70 -17.47 18.42
N THR A 199 -22.63 -18.08 19.16
CA THR A 199 -22.55 -18.23 20.62
C THR A 199 -21.66 -19.43 20.94
N LYS A 200 -20.74 -19.27 21.90
CA LYS A 200 -19.96 -20.38 22.45
C LYS A 200 -20.91 -21.37 23.15
N GLN A 201 -20.85 -22.64 22.77
CA GLN A 201 -21.08 -23.78 23.69
C GLN A 201 -19.72 -24.33 24.10
#